data_AF-A0A2V2DVI2-F1
#
_entry.id   AF-A0A2V2DVI2-F1
#
_cell.length_a   1.000
_cell.length_b   1.000
_cell.length_c   1.000
_cell.angle_alpha   90.00
_cell.angle_beta   90.00
_cell.angle_gamma   90.00
#
_symmetry.space_group_name_H-M   'P 1'
#
loop_
_entity.id
_entity.type
_entity.pdbx_description
1 polymer ?
#
loop_
_entity_poly.entity_id
_entity_poly.type
_entity_poly.pdbx_seq_one_letter_code
_entity_poly.pdbx_strand_id
1 'polypeptide(L)'
;MNVKDMKAEIASTSYPGRGILLGRSEDGKKAVIAYFIMGRSANSRNRVFEAMGDDLRTRAFDESKMEDPSLVIYNAVRVLGDTTIVTNGDQTDTIYDFLAEGKTWEEALRTRTFEPDGPNFTPRISGVVCNKTGAYRLSILKSDNGDETSAQRFFYEYAQPKAGEGHFIHTYMGDGNPLPSYEGEPTPVTVRGDLAQFTEDVWQSLDPENKISLFTRFIDLETGKWETEIRNKNQ
;
A
#
# COMPACT_ATOMS: atom_id res chain seq x y z
N MET A 1 -7.53 18.97 -9.32
CA MET A 1 -7.21 17.76 -10.12
C MET A 1 -8.48 17.06 -10.49
N ASN A 2 -8.54 16.43 -11.66
CA ASN A 2 -9.69 15.62 -12.06
C ASN A 2 -9.50 14.19 -11.52
N VAL A 3 -10.55 13.59 -10.97
CA VAL A 3 -10.55 12.19 -10.54
C VAL A 3 -10.31 11.32 -11.76
N LYS A 4 -9.27 10.47 -11.72
CA LYS A 4 -8.91 9.57 -12.81
C LYS A 4 -9.66 8.25 -12.71
N ASP A 5 -9.77 7.54 -13.84
CA ASP A 5 -10.22 6.15 -13.79
C ASP A 5 -9.15 5.27 -13.13
N MET A 6 -9.53 4.51 -12.10
CA MET A 6 -8.58 3.70 -11.32
C MET A 6 -7.83 2.68 -12.18
N LYS A 7 -8.52 2.00 -13.10
CA LYS A 7 -7.90 0.98 -13.94
C LYS A 7 -6.86 1.60 -14.87
N ALA A 8 -7.24 2.70 -15.52
CA ALA A 8 -6.33 3.45 -16.39
C ALA A 8 -5.12 4.00 -15.64
N GLU A 9 -5.30 4.48 -14.40
CA GLU A 9 -4.20 5.03 -13.61
C GLU A 9 -3.21 3.94 -13.16
N ILE A 10 -3.71 2.81 -12.66
CA ILE A 10 -2.85 1.67 -12.26
C ILE A 10 -2.08 1.14 -13.48
N ALA A 11 -2.74 1.06 -14.64
CA ALA A 11 -2.14 0.58 -15.89
C ALA A 11 -1.27 1.64 -16.60
N SER A 12 -1.18 2.87 -16.08
CA SER A 12 -0.43 3.96 -16.73
C SER A 12 1.08 3.74 -16.75
N THR A 13 1.57 2.81 -15.94
CA THR A 13 2.99 2.43 -15.85
C THR A 13 3.13 0.92 -15.69
N SER A 14 4.12 0.34 -16.38
CA SER A 14 4.49 -1.09 -16.29
C SER A 14 5.04 -1.48 -14.92
N TYR A 15 5.55 -0.51 -14.15
CA TYR A 15 6.22 -0.79 -12.89
C TYR A 15 6.10 0.34 -11.85
N PRO A 16 4.94 0.46 -11.18
CA PRO A 16 4.78 1.34 -10.02
C PRO A 16 5.47 0.80 -8.75
N GLY A 17 5.92 -0.47 -8.77
CA GLY A 17 6.47 -1.18 -7.62
C GLY A 17 5.39 -1.64 -6.65
N ARG A 18 5.31 -1.04 -5.46
CA ARG A 18 4.24 -1.29 -4.49
C ARG A 18 3.24 -0.15 -4.56
N GLY A 19 1.95 -0.45 -4.42
CA GLY A 19 0.88 0.54 -4.50
C GLY A 19 -0.15 0.37 -3.41
N ILE A 20 -0.61 1.49 -2.85
CA ILE A 20 -1.70 1.59 -1.87
C ILE A 20 -2.79 2.48 -2.46
N LEU A 21 -4.03 1.98 -2.44
CA LEU A 21 -5.23 2.76 -2.73
C LEU A 21 -6.13 2.75 -1.50
N LEU A 22 -6.47 3.94 -0.98
CA LEU A 22 -7.45 4.11 0.08
C LEU A 22 -8.62 4.95 -0.42
N GLY A 23 -9.85 4.55 -0.11
CA GLY A 23 -11.02 5.23 -0.62
C GLY A 23 -12.31 4.85 0.07
N ARG A 24 -13.42 5.22 -0.56
CA ARG A 24 -14.77 4.94 -0.06
C ARG A 24 -15.63 4.38 -1.19
N SER A 25 -16.45 3.38 -0.87
CA SER A 25 -17.37 2.75 -1.84
C SER A 25 -18.36 3.75 -2.44
N GLU A 26 -18.92 3.43 -3.61
CA GLU A 26 -19.88 4.30 -4.33
C GLU A 26 -21.13 4.62 -3.52
N ASP A 27 -21.59 3.68 -2.69
CA ASP A 27 -22.72 3.89 -1.78
C ASP A 27 -22.35 4.65 -0.50
N GLY A 28 -21.06 4.96 -0.31
CA GLY A 28 -20.54 5.64 0.86
C GLY A 28 -20.53 4.81 2.14
N LYS A 29 -20.87 3.53 2.10
CA LYS A 29 -21.04 2.71 3.33
C LYS A 29 -19.78 2.00 3.77
N LYS A 30 -18.80 1.83 2.88
CA LYS A 30 -17.59 1.06 3.16
C LYS A 30 -16.32 1.88 2.91
N ALA A 31 -15.33 1.76 3.79
CA ALA A 31 -13.96 2.13 3.46
C ALA A 31 -13.34 1.06 2.57
N VAL A 32 -12.49 1.46 1.63
CA VAL A 32 -11.87 0.59 0.63
C VAL A 32 -10.36 0.69 0.73
N ILE A 33 -9.71 -0.48 0.75
CA ILE A 33 -8.26 -0.63 0.77
C ILE A 33 -7.87 -1.53 -0.40
N ALA A 34 -6.87 -1.12 -1.18
CA ALA A 34 -6.09 -2.00 -2.03
C ALA A 34 -4.61 -1.86 -1.68
N TYR A 35 -3.91 -2.98 -1.59
CA TYR A 35 -2.46 -3.01 -1.50
C TYR A 35 -1.92 -4.09 -2.42
N PHE A 36 -0.98 -3.74 -3.29
CA PHE A 36 -0.38 -4.69 -4.20
C PHE A 36 1.14 -4.59 -4.22
N ILE A 37 1.76 -5.69 -4.65
CA ILE A 37 3.19 -5.78 -4.88
C ILE A 37 3.41 -6.19 -6.33
N MET A 38 4.24 -5.42 -7.02
CA MET A 38 4.87 -5.78 -8.28
C MET A 38 6.38 -5.87 -8.07
N GLY A 39 7.04 -6.79 -8.77
CA GLY A 39 8.47 -7.01 -8.62
C GLY A 39 9.14 -7.53 -9.88
N ARG A 40 10.36 -7.03 -10.12
CA ARG A 40 11.18 -7.39 -11.29
C ARG A 40 12.28 -8.40 -10.97
N SER A 41 12.95 -8.27 -9.82
CA SER A 41 14.03 -9.18 -9.42
C SER A 41 13.52 -10.51 -8.89
N ALA A 42 14.36 -11.55 -8.91
CA ALA A 42 14.05 -12.85 -8.33
C ALA A 42 13.66 -12.73 -6.85
N ASN A 43 14.45 -11.99 -6.05
CA ASN A 43 14.15 -11.75 -4.65
C ASN A 43 12.81 -11.02 -4.46
N SER A 44 12.52 -10.00 -5.28
CA SER A 44 11.26 -9.28 -5.17
C SER A 44 10.04 -10.13 -5.56
N ARG A 45 10.19 -11.03 -6.54
CA ARG A 45 9.17 -11.98 -6.99
C ARG A 45 8.93 -13.13 -6.01
N ASN A 46 9.87 -13.38 -5.10
CA ASN A 46 9.84 -14.52 -4.19
C ASN A 46 8.98 -14.26 -2.93
N ARG A 47 7.77 -13.72 -3.10
CA ARG A 47 6.87 -13.44 -1.99
C ARG A 47 5.41 -13.68 -2.32
N VAL A 48 4.64 -13.99 -1.28
CA VAL A 48 3.18 -14.10 -1.31
C VAL A 48 2.60 -13.43 -0.08
N PHE A 49 1.34 -12.99 -0.20
CA PHE A 49 0.55 -12.58 0.94
C PHE A 49 -0.03 -13.80 1.67
N GLU A 50 0.00 -13.73 2.99
CA GLU A 50 -0.55 -14.72 3.91
C GLU A 50 -1.42 -14.01 4.93
N ALA A 51 -2.69 -14.42 5.01
CA ALA A 51 -3.63 -13.90 6.00
C ALA A 51 -3.28 -14.46 7.39
N MET A 52 -3.24 -13.59 8.39
CA MET A 52 -2.96 -13.93 9.78
C MET A 52 -4.07 -13.37 10.67
N GLY A 53 -5.24 -14.03 10.63
CA GLY A 53 -6.46 -13.50 11.25
C GLY A 53 -6.89 -12.22 10.55
N ASP A 54 -6.86 -11.10 11.28
CA ASP A 54 -7.25 -9.79 10.78
C ASP A 54 -6.12 -9.05 10.05
N ASP A 55 -4.89 -9.54 10.23
CA ASP A 55 -3.64 -8.98 9.71
C ASP A 55 -3.22 -9.67 8.40
N LEU A 56 -2.28 -9.04 7.69
CA LEU A 56 -1.67 -9.57 6.47
C LEU A 56 -0.16 -9.53 6.60
N ARG A 57 0.51 -10.65 6.31
CA ARG A 57 1.96 -10.73 6.28
C ARG A 57 2.44 -11.11 4.89
N THR A 58 3.63 -10.66 4.51
CA THR A 58 4.38 -11.24 3.40
C THR A 58 5.21 -12.43 3.89
N ARG A 59 5.22 -13.53 3.13
CA ARG A 59 6.17 -14.63 3.33
C ARG A 59 6.93 -14.95 2.04
N ALA A 60 8.02 -15.68 2.19
CA ALA A 60 8.70 -16.31 1.05
C ALA A 60 7.73 -17.18 0.26
N PHE A 61 7.81 -17.13 -1.06
CA PHE A 61 7.23 -18.21 -1.87
C PHE A 61 8.10 -19.47 -1.78
N ASP A 62 9.42 -19.30 -1.94
CA ASP A 62 10.45 -20.33 -1.87
C ASP A 62 11.56 -19.86 -0.92
N GLU A 63 11.60 -20.42 0.29
CA GLU A 63 12.56 -20.01 1.34
C GLU A 63 14.02 -20.19 0.91
N SER A 64 14.30 -21.13 0.01
CA SER A 64 15.68 -21.41 -0.45
C SER A 64 16.26 -20.33 -1.37
N LYS A 65 15.40 -19.48 -1.95
CA LYS A 65 15.76 -18.38 -2.86
C LYS A 65 15.80 -17.01 -2.17
N MET A 66 15.71 -16.98 -0.84
CA MET A 66 15.71 -15.74 -0.07
C MET A 66 17.13 -15.30 0.24
N GLU A 67 17.51 -14.12 -0.27
CA GLU A 67 18.82 -13.53 0.01
C GLU A 67 18.75 -12.62 1.24
N ASP A 68 17.81 -11.66 1.23
CA ASP A 68 17.57 -10.75 2.34
C ASP A 68 16.09 -10.82 2.79
N PRO A 69 15.81 -11.39 3.97
CA PRO A 69 14.45 -11.48 4.49
C PRO A 69 13.86 -10.13 4.92
N SER A 70 14.68 -9.15 5.26
CA SER A 70 14.24 -7.93 5.97
C SER A 70 13.32 -7.04 5.13
N LEU A 71 13.49 -7.04 3.80
CA LEU A 71 12.65 -6.31 2.84
C LEU A 71 11.56 -7.19 2.19
N VAL A 72 11.54 -8.48 2.52
CA VAL A 72 10.63 -9.47 1.94
C VAL A 72 9.55 -9.87 2.93
N ILE A 73 9.89 -10.06 4.20
CA ILE A 73 9.01 -10.57 5.25
C ILE A 73 8.66 -9.44 6.23
N TYR A 74 7.43 -8.95 6.17
CA TYR A 74 6.90 -7.94 7.07
C TYR A 74 5.38 -8.07 7.19
N ASN A 75 4.80 -7.48 8.23
CA ASN A 75 3.36 -7.30 8.28
C ASN A 75 2.97 -6.19 7.31
N ALA A 76 2.21 -6.51 6.27
CA ALA A 76 1.72 -5.57 5.28
C ALA A 76 0.45 -4.86 5.76
N VAL A 77 -0.37 -5.54 6.58
CA VAL A 77 -1.59 -4.98 7.19
C VAL A 77 -1.62 -5.36 8.66
N ARG A 78 -1.91 -4.39 9.54
CA ARG A 78 -2.18 -4.60 10.97
C ARG A 78 -3.46 -3.88 11.38
N VAL A 79 -4.27 -4.47 12.26
CA VAL A 79 -5.47 -3.83 12.83
C VAL A 79 -5.28 -3.52 14.32
N LEU A 80 -5.47 -2.25 14.70
CA LEU A 80 -5.44 -1.79 16.10
C LEU A 80 -6.76 -1.06 16.43
N GLY A 81 -7.65 -1.73 17.16
CA GLY A 81 -8.97 -1.20 17.47
C GLY A 81 -9.73 -0.81 16.20
N ASP A 82 -10.07 0.46 16.07
CA ASP A 82 -10.76 1.01 14.89
C ASP A 82 -9.80 1.52 13.79
N THR A 83 -8.52 1.15 13.84
CA THR A 83 -7.52 1.61 12.85
C THR A 83 -6.96 0.43 12.06
N THR A 84 -7.06 0.50 10.73
CA THR A 84 -6.35 -0.42 9.83
C THR A 84 -5.12 0.28 9.28
N ILE A 85 -3.95 -0.33 9.47
CA ILE A 85 -2.64 0.14 8.97
C ILE A 85 -2.27 -0.71 7.77
N VAL A 86 -1.81 -0.09 6.68
CA VAL A 86 -1.32 -0.79 5.48
C VAL A 86 -0.05 -0.13 4.97
N THR A 87 1.02 -0.89 4.77
CA THR A 87 2.31 -0.33 4.32
C THR A 87 3.08 -1.31 3.44
N ASN A 88 4.12 -0.81 2.76
CA ASN A 88 5.00 -1.64 1.93
C ASN A 88 6.24 -2.20 2.63
N GLY A 89 6.32 -2.15 3.97
CA GLY A 89 7.46 -2.67 4.72
C GLY A 89 7.21 -2.82 6.22
N ASP A 90 8.29 -3.04 6.96
CA ASP A 90 8.28 -3.23 8.42
C ASP A 90 7.84 -1.98 9.22
N GLN A 91 7.71 -0.81 8.58
CA GLN A 91 7.14 0.37 9.23
C GLN A 91 5.68 0.18 9.66
N THR A 92 4.97 -0.84 9.15
CA THR A 92 3.64 -1.23 9.66
C THR A 92 3.68 -1.49 11.17
N ASP A 93 4.69 -2.25 11.64
CA ASP A 93 4.81 -2.60 13.05
C ASP A 93 5.25 -1.39 13.88
N THR A 94 6.14 -0.54 13.33
CA THR A 94 6.51 0.73 13.99
C THR A 94 5.29 1.64 14.18
N ILE A 95 4.41 1.77 13.17
CA ILE A 95 3.17 2.54 13.30
C ILE A 95 2.24 1.90 14.33
N TYR A 96 2.09 0.57 14.29
CA TYR A 96 1.24 -0.16 15.23
C TYR A 96 1.66 0.10 16.68
N ASP A 97 2.95 -0.09 16.99
CA ASP A 97 3.48 0.04 18.35
C ASP A 97 3.33 1.46 18.89
N PHE A 98 3.61 2.47 18.06
CA PHE A 98 3.44 3.87 18.45
C PHE A 98 1.97 4.21 18.73
N LEU A 99 1.05 3.77 17.87
CA LEU A 99 -0.38 3.98 18.10
C LEU A 99 -0.87 3.25 19.36
N ALA A 100 -0.36 2.04 19.62
CA ALA A 100 -0.67 1.29 20.83
C ALA A 100 -0.17 1.96 22.11
N GLU A 101 0.94 2.70 22.02
CA GLU A 101 1.47 3.57 23.09
C GLU A 101 0.76 4.93 23.20
N GLY A 102 -0.23 5.22 22.34
CA GLY A 102 -0.94 6.51 22.31
C GLY A 102 -0.18 7.64 21.63
N LYS A 103 0.92 7.35 20.92
CA LYS A 103 1.66 8.29 20.08
C LYS A 103 1.00 8.41 18.71
N THR A 104 1.41 9.39 17.91
CA THR A 104 0.89 9.58 16.56
C THR A 104 1.67 8.76 15.52
N TRP A 105 1.03 8.51 14.38
CA TRP A 105 1.67 7.85 13.25
C TRP A 105 2.79 8.70 12.63
N GLU A 106 2.72 10.03 12.69
CA GLU A 106 3.81 10.91 12.26
C GLU A 106 5.05 10.72 13.15
N GLU A 107 4.87 10.59 14.46
CA GLU A 107 5.97 10.28 15.37
C GLU A 107 6.63 8.95 14.98
N ALA A 108 5.84 7.92 14.68
CA ALA A 108 6.34 6.63 14.19
C ALA A 108 7.17 6.80 12.91
N LEU A 109 6.61 7.45 11.89
CA LEU A 109 7.26 7.61 10.58
C LEU A 109 8.48 8.55 10.63
N ARG A 110 8.59 9.44 11.62
CA ARG A 110 9.80 10.25 11.82
C ARG A 110 10.99 9.43 12.31
N THR A 111 10.77 8.26 12.90
CA THR A 111 11.84 7.31 13.24
C THR A 111 12.35 6.50 12.04
N ARG A 112 11.64 6.56 10.91
CA ARG A 112 11.92 5.78 9.70
C ARG A 112 12.46 6.68 8.58
N THR A 113 13.00 6.02 7.56
CA THR A 113 13.41 6.60 6.27
C THR A 113 13.02 5.64 5.14
N PHE A 114 13.41 5.90 3.89
CA PHE A 114 13.30 4.96 2.77
C PHE A 114 14.01 3.61 3.05
N GLU A 115 13.85 2.63 2.15
CA GLU A 115 14.52 1.33 2.28
C GLU A 115 16.03 1.46 2.02
N PRO A 116 16.89 0.75 2.76
CA PRO A 116 18.35 0.80 2.59
C PRO A 116 18.82 -0.09 1.42
N ASP A 117 18.16 0.00 0.27
CA ASP A 117 18.38 -0.84 -0.92
C ASP A 117 19.04 -0.05 -2.08
N GLY A 118 20.07 0.72 -1.73
CA GLY A 118 20.85 1.49 -2.71
C GLY A 118 21.26 0.64 -3.92
N PRO A 119 21.17 1.18 -5.16
CA PRO A 119 20.94 2.58 -5.49
C PRO A 119 19.46 2.99 -5.62
N ASN A 120 18.49 2.11 -5.32
CA ASN A 120 17.08 2.42 -5.52
C ASN A 120 16.49 3.29 -4.41
N PHE A 121 16.96 3.11 -3.17
CA PHE A 121 16.47 3.84 -1.98
C PHE A 121 14.95 3.89 -1.92
N THR A 122 14.36 2.71 -2.00
CA THR A 122 12.96 2.56 -2.33
C THR A 122 12.07 3.29 -1.34
N PRO A 123 11.10 4.08 -1.83
CA PRO A 123 10.21 4.78 -0.92
C PRO A 123 9.40 3.84 -0.03
N ARG A 124 9.20 4.27 1.22
CA ARG A 124 8.23 3.65 2.12
C ARG A 124 6.91 4.38 1.99
N ILE A 125 5.90 3.68 1.48
CA ILE A 125 4.52 4.16 1.43
C ILE A 125 3.72 3.55 2.57
N SER A 126 2.89 4.35 3.21
CA SER A 126 2.06 3.93 4.34
C SER A 126 0.67 4.53 4.23
N GLY A 127 -0.31 3.82 4.75
CA GLY A 127 -1.70 4.22 4.83
C GLY A 127 -2.29 3.83 6.19
N VAL A 128 -3.15 4.69 6.73
CA VAL A 128 -3.97 4.38 7.91
C VAL A 128 -5.42 4.75 7.63
N VAL A 129 -6.35 3.87 7.96
CA VAL A 129 -7.80 4.06 7.79
C VAL A 129 -8.48 3.99 9.15
N CYS A 130 -9.33 4.98 9.45
CA CYS A 130 -10.26 4.91 10.56
C CYS A 130 -11.49 4.11 10.14
N ASN A 131 -11.64 2.91 10.68
CA ASN A 131 -12.68 1.93 10.33
C ASN A 131 -14.09 2.42 10.65
N LYS A 132 -14.23 3.44 11.52
CA LYS A 132 -15.53 4.04 11.88
C LYS A 132 -15.98 5.15 10.94
N THR A 133 -15.05 5.96 10.43
CA THR A 133 -15.41 7.16 9.65
C THR A 133 -15.04 7.03 8.18
N GLY A 134 -14.17 6.08 7.85
CA GLY A 134 -13.54 5.93 6.56
C GLY A 134 -12.44 6.96 6.30
N ALA A 135 -12.22 7.93 7.18
CA ALA A 135 -11.13 8.89 7.05
C ALA A 135 -9.79 8.16 6.97
N TYR A 136 -8.89 8.64 6.11
CA TYR A 136 -7.60 8.00 5.94
C TYR A 136 -6.47 9.00 5.75
N ARG A 137 -5.26 8.51 5.96
CA ARG A 137 -4.02 9.24 5.70
C ARG A 137 -3.09 8.38 4.85
N LEU A 138 -2.27 9.05 4.06
CA LEU A 138 -1.23 8.44 3.24
C LEU A 138 0.10 9.14 3.54
N SER A 139 1.20 8.42 3.45
CA SER A 139 2.55 9.01 3.48
C SER A 139 3.48 8.37 2.48
N ILE A 140 4.51 9.11 2.11
CA ILE A 140 5.69 8.57 1.45
C ILE A 140 6.96 9.14 2.09
N LEU A 141 7.92 8.25 2.36
CA LEU A 141 9.27 8.58 2.82
C LEU A 141 10.24 8.17 1.73
N LYS A 142 10.96 9.12 1.13
CA LYS A 142 11.83 8.90 -0.04
C LYS A 142 13.14 9.67 0.08
N SER A 143 14.19 9.19 -0.59
CA SER A 143 15.44 9.94 -0.74
C SER A 143 15.22 11.17 -1.61
N ASP A 144 15.97 12.24 -1.37
CA ASP A 144 16.06 13.37 -2.28
C ASP A 144 16.88 12.98 -3.51
N ASN A 145 16.21 12.61 -4.60
CA ASN A 145 16.85 12.30 -5.88
C ASN A 145 17.99 11.24 -5.80
N GLY A 146 17.82 10.23 -4.93
CA GLY A 146 18.79 9.16 -4.74
C GLY A 146 19.92 9.48 -3.75
N ASP A 147 19.85 10.61 -3.04
CA ASP A 147 20.78 10.92 -1.94
C ASP A 147 20.42 10.14 -0.67
N GLU A 148 21.27 9.18 -0.30
CA GLU A 148 21.09 8.33 0.89
C GLU A 148 21.13 9.11 2.22
N THR A 149 21.65 10.33 2.20
CA THR A 149 21.77 11.19 3.39
C THR A 149 20.60 12.16 3.55
N SER A 150 19.74 12.29 2.53
CA SER A 150 18.66 13.27 2.48
C SER A 150 17.29 12.60 2.39
N ALA A 151 16.61 12.49 3.53
CA ALA A 151 15.28 11.87 3.62
C ALA A 151 14.15 12.92 3.58
N GLN A 152 13.25 12.80 2.62
CA GLN A 152 12.02 13.58 2.50
C GLN A 152 10.82 12.78 3.02
N ARG A 153 9.92 13.45 3.74
CA ARG A 153 8.72 12.83 4.33
C ARG A 153 7.49 13.66 4.02
N PHE A 154 6.51 13.04 3.38
CA PHE A 154 5.27 13.70 2.98
C PHE A 154 4.08 12.99 3.63
N PHE A 155 3.10 13.77 4.09
CA PHE A 155 1.92 13.30 4.80
C PHE A 155 0.69 13.94 4.16
N TYR A 156 -0.32 13.13 3.86
CA TYR A 156 -1.56 13.53 3.20
C TYR A 156 -2.74 13.03 4.03
N GLU A 157 -3.73 13.90 4.28
CA GLU A 157 -4.88 13.59 5.13
C GLU A 157 -6.20 13.82 4.41
N TYR A 158 -7.09 12.84 4.53
CA TYR A 158 -8.41 12.83 3.88
C TYR A 158 -9.48 12.57 4.95
N ALA A 159 -9.87 13.63 5.64
CA ALA A 159 -10.78 13.57 6.78
C ALA A 159 -12.26 13.31 6.40
N GLN A 160 -12.66 13.66 5.17
CA GLN A 160 -14.00 13.40 4.64
C GLN A 160 -13.95 12.78 3.24
N PRO A 161 -13.62 11.48 3.12
CA PRO A 161 -13.58 10.82 1.82
C PRO A 161 -14.96 10.82 1.15
N LYS A 162 -14.98 11.22 -0.11
CA LYS A 162 -16.17 11.22 -0.95
C LYS A 162 -16.49 9.80 -1.40
N ALA A 163 -17.78 9.50 -1.48
CA ALA A 163 -18.25 8.21 -1.98
C ALA A 163 -17.81 8.01 -3.44
N GLY A 164 -17.32 6.81 -3.77
CA GLY A 164 -16.83 6.47 -5.10
C GLY A 164 -15.47 7.07 -5.48
N GLU A 165 -14.76 7.67 -4.52
CA GLU A 165 -13.43 8.26 -4.72
C GLU A 165 -12.40 7.65 -3.76
N GLY A 166 -11.16 7.59 -4.21
CA GLY A 166 -10.00 7.19 -3.43
C GLY A 166 -8.74 7.91 -3.88
N HIS A 167 -7.63 7.65 -3.19
CA HIS A 167 -6.32 8.16 -3.56
C HIS A 167 -5.33 7.01 -3.69
N PHE A 168 -4.57 7.03 -4.78
CA PHE A 168 -3.57 6.04 -5.12
C PHE A 168 -2.16 6.62 -4.95
N ILE A 169 -1.32 5.92 -4.19
CA ILE A 169 0.10 6.23 -4.01
C ILE A 169 0.92 4.97 -4.28
N HIS A 170 2.10 5.13 -4.87
CA HIS A 170 2.98 4.01 -5.17
C HIS A 170 4.45 4.39 -4.97
N THR A 171 5.36 3.42 -5.11
CA THR A 171 6.78 3.63 -4.81
C THR A 171 7.55 4.29 -5.94
N TYR A 172 7.25 3.97 -7.20
CA TYR A 172 8.03 4.46 -8.36
C TYR A 172 7.16 5.04 -9.46
N MET A 173 7.66 6.05 -10.18
CA MET A 173 6.97 6.60 -11.36
C MET A 173 6.95 5.61 -12.55
N GLY A 174 7.88 4.66 -12.58
CA GLY A 174 7.92 3.62 -13.60
C GLY A 174 9.27 2.91 -13.65
N ASP A 175 9.59 2.36 -14.81
CA ASP A 175 10.88 1.73 -15.06
C ASP A 175 12.04 2.72 -15.02
N GLY A 176 13.22 2.23 -14.61
CA GLY A 176 14.46 3.01 -14.55
C GLY A 176 15.62 2.21 -13.97
N ASN A 177 16.81 2.81 -13.95
CA ASN A 177 17.99 2.27 -13.28
C ASN A 177 18.91 3.42 -12.80
N PRO A 178 18.80 3.89 -11.54
CA PRO A 178 17.89 3.42 -10.49
C PRO A 178 16.42 3.75 -10.79
N LEU A 179 15.50 3.13 -10.04
CA LEU A 179 14.06 3.35 -10.21
C LEU A 179 13.65 4.77 -9.76
N PRO A 180 12.93 5.55 -10.57
CA PRO A 180 12.51 6.89 -10.20
C PRO A 180 11.44 6.84 -9.11
N SER A 181 11.73 7.44 -7.94
CA SER A 181 10.77 7.53 -6.83
C SER A 181 9.50 8.28 -7.23
N TYR A 182 8.36 7.92 -6.64
CA TYR A 182 7.08 8.60 -6.86
C TYR A 182 7.14 10.11 -6.59
N GLU A 183 6.43 10.89 -7.40
CA GLU A 183 6.38 12.36 -7.32
C GLU A 183 4.93 12.88 -7.31
N GLY A 184 4.72 13.98 -6.57
CA GLY A 184 3.42 14.65 -6.48
C GLY A 184 2.57 14.21 -5.29
N GLU A 185 1.31 14.64 -5.31
CA GLU A 185 0.28 14.24 -4.35
C GLU A 185 -0.33 12.89 -4.77
N PRO A 186 -0.83 12.07 -3.82
CA PRO A 186 -1.57 10.86 -4.14
C PRO A 186 -2.66 11.14 -5.16
N THR A 187 -2.74 10.30 -6.19
CA THR A 187 -3.59 10.58 -7.35
C THR A 187 -5.05 10.24 -7.02
N PRO A 188 -6.00 11.17 -7.18
CA PRO A 188 -7.42 10.88 -6.98
C PRO A 188 -7.93 9.95 -8.07
N VAL A 189 -8.58 8.86 -7.67
CA VAL A 189 -9.07 7.80 -8.56
C VAL A 189 -10.51 7.40 -8.23
N THR A 190 -11.22 6.86 -9.20
CA THR A 190 -12.56 6.28 -9.01
C THR A 190 -12.50 4.98 -8.22
N VAL A 191 -13.48 4.75 -7.35
CA VAL A 191 -13.70 3.48 -6.66
C VAL A 191 -15.09 2.99 -7.06
N ARG A 192 -15.18 1.83 -7.71
CA ARG A 192 -16.44 1.31 -8.25
C ARG A 192 -16.63 -0.17 -7.95
N GLY A 193 -17.89 -0.58 -7.92
CA GLY A 193 -18.27 -1.98 -7.73
C GLY A 193 -18.11 -2.48 -6.30
N ASP A 194 -18.40 -3.76 -6.12
CA ASP A 194 -18.18 -4.47 -4.86
C ASP A 194 -16.73 -4.97 -4.73
N LEU A 195 -16.42 -5.64 -3.62
CA LEU A 195 -15.08 -6.17 -3.35
C LEU A 195 -14.59 -7.09 -4.48
N ALA A 196 -15.45 -7.97 -5.01
CA ALA A 196 -15.06 -8.94 -6.04
C ALA A 196 -14.69 -8.25 -7.35
N GLN A 197 -15.56 -7.35 -7.84
CA GLN A 197 -15.30 -6.58 -9.06
C GLN A 197 -14.10 -5.66 -8.90
N PHE A 198 -13.99 -4.96 -7.77
CA PHE A 198 -12.86 -4.07 -7.48
C PHE A 198 -11.52 -4.83 -7.46
N THR A 199 -11.50 -6.02 -6.83
CA THR A 199 -10.30 -6.86 -6.79
C THR A 199 -9.90 -7.36 -8.17
N GLU A 200 -10.87 -7.77 -8.99
CA GLU A 200 -10.62 -8.16 -10.38
C GLU A 200 -10.07 -6.99 -11.20
N ASP A 201 -10.72 -5.83 -11.11
CA ASP A 201 -10.34 -4.63 -11.85
C ASP A 201 -8.89 -4.20 -11.52
N VAL A 202 -8.53 -4.17 -10.23
CA VAL A 202 -7.16 -3.88 -9.81
C VAL A 202 -6.21 -4.94 -10.35
N TRP A 203 -6.50 -6.24 -10.16
CA TRP A 203 -5.62 -7.33 -10.56
C TRP A 203 -5.33 -7.40 -12.06
N GLN A 204 -6.31 -7.06 -12.90
CA GLN A 204 -6.16 -7.01 -14.35
C GLN A 204 -5.45 -5.74 -14.83
N SER A 205 -5.48 -4.67 -14.04
CA SER A 205 -4.76 -3.43 -14.37
C SER A 205 -3.26 -3.50 -14.04
N LEU A 206 -2.85 -4.42 -13.17
CA LEU A 206 -1.43 -4.66 -12.89
C LEU A 206 -0.75 -5.36 -14.07
N ASP A 207 0.48 -4.95 -14.37
CA ASP A 207 1.29 -5.58 -15.42
C ASP A 207 1.41 -7.10 -15.18
N PRO A 208 1.09 -7.94 -16.19
CA PRO A 208 1.00 -9.39 -16.02
C PRO A 208 2.36 -10.02 -15.73
N GLU A 209 3.47 -9.43 -16.18
CA GLU A 209 4.81 -9.96 -15.93
C GLU A 209 5.28 -9.62 -14.51
N ASN A 210 4.94 -8.44 -14.03
CA ASN A 210 5.45 -7.87 -12.78
C ASN A 210 4.54 -8.07 -11.57
N LYS A 211 3.23 -8.31 -11.73
CA LYS A 211 2.32 -8.53 -10.59
C LYS A 211 2.70 -9.75 -9.77
N ILE A 212 2.62 -9.63 -8.44
CA ILE A 212 2.97 -10.71 -7.50
C ILE A 212 1.80 -10.99 -6.59
N SER A 213 1.32 -9.99 -5.85
CA SER A 213 0.25 -10.16 -4.87
C SER A 213 -0.65 -8.93 -4.81
N LEU A 214 -1.92 -9.17 -4.49
CA LEU A 214 -2.93 -8.14 -4.26
C LEU A 214 -3.72 -8.52 -3.02
N PHE A 215 -3.94 -7.54 -2.16
CA PHE A 215 -4.87 -7.55 -1.05
C PHE A 215 -5.88 -6.45 -1.27
N THR A 216 -7.15 -6.76 -1.06
CA THR A 216 -8.23 -5.77 -1.04
C THR A 216 -9.10 -6.00 0.18
N ARG A 217 -9.61 -4.92 0.76
CA ARG A 217 -10.50 -4.98 1.92
C ARG A 217 -11.57 -3.91 1.86
N PHE A 218 -12.80 -4.31 2.14
CA PHE A 218 -13.94 -3.42 2.26
C PHE A 218 -14.44 -3.48 3.71
N ILE A 219 -14.44 -2.34 4.39
CA ILE A 219 -14.80 -2.22 5.82
C ILE A 219 -16.12 -1.48 5.93
N ASP A 220 -17.15 -2.13 6.45
CA ASP A 220 -18.45 -1.53 6.72
C ASP A 220 -18.35 -0.50 7.85
N LEU A 221 -18.66 0.76 7.55
CA LEU A 221 -18.45 1.89 8.45
C LEU A 221 -19.46 1.93 9.62
N GLU A 222 -20.59 1.25 9.49
CA GLU A 222 -21.61 1.19 10.53
C GLU A 222 -21.28 0.11 11.57
N THR A 223 -20.87 -1.06 11.09
CA THR A 223 -20.66 -2.25 11.93
C THR A 223 -19.20 -2.51 12.29
N GLY A 224 -18.25 -1.91 11.56
CA GLY A 224 -16.82 -2.18 11.68
C GLY A 224 -16.38 -3.53 11.11
N LYS A 225 -17.28 -4.33 10.55
CA LYS A 225 -16.94 -5.63 9.93
C LYS A 225 -16.29 -5.42 8.57
N TRP A 226 -15.43 -6.35 8.15
CA TRP A 226 -14.81 -6.28 6.83
C TRP A 226 -14.82 -7.60 6.08
N GLU A 227 -14.69 -7.46 4.77
CA GLU A 227 -14.48 -8.54 3.81
C GLU A 227 -13.11 -8.33 3.17
N THR A 228 -12.39 -9.42 2.87
CA THR A 228 -11.02 -9.37 2.35
C THR A 228 -10.84 -10.38 1.23
N GLU A 229 -10.18 -9.97 0.16
CA GLU A 229 -9.73 -10.83 -0.93
C GLU A 229 -8.21 -10.74 -1.06
N ILE A 230 -7.58 -11.88 -1.30
CA ILE A 230 -6.12 -11.99 -1.51
C ILE A 230 -5.88 -12.75 -2.81
N ARG A 231 -5.02 -12.20 -3.66
CA ARG A 231 -4.51 -12.88 -4.86
C ARG A 231 -3.00 -12.97 -4.80
N ASN A 232 -2.47 -14.14 -5.12
CA ASN A 232 -1.05 -14.39 -5.27
C ASN A 232 -0.83 -15.02 -6.65
N LYS A 233 0.10 -14.47 -7.44
CA LYS A 233 0.39 -15.00 -8.79
C LYS A 233 0.95 -16.42 -8.75
N ASN A 234 1.66 -16.76 -7.67
CA ASN A 234 2.34 -18.05 -7.51
C ASN A 234 1.50 -19.06 -6.69
N GLN A 235 0.17 -18.91 -6.63
CA GLN A 235 -0.73 -19.83 -5.93
C GLN A 235 -1.92 -20.23 -6.82
#